data_AF-A0A1L7D284-F1
#
_entry.id   AF-A0A1L7D284-F1
#
_cell.length_a   1.000
_cell.length_b   1.000
_cell.length_c   1.000
_cell.angle_alpha   90.00
_cell.angle_beta   90.00
_cell.angle_gamma   90.00
#
_symmetry.space_group_name_H-M   'P 1'
#
loop_
_entity.id
_entity.type
_entity.pdbx_description
1 polymer ?
#
loop_
_entity_poly.entity_id
_entity_poly.type
_entity_poly.pdbx_seq_one_letter_code
_entity_poly.pdbx_strand_id
1 'polypeptide(L)'
;MASDRIEIILDTGPLSHFSQTSSLWILEKMAKESVTLSTTIDVQQELNERPDLNANILNAQFLELRSLDWETRFEALKLGDILASQRGGYKIAEGQDDGEASCIAVALLSQRSGLPCVLIDDGAGRRLAREKALVCLTTLDLLACLVRLEILSREDAEGVVDRLGQPHGPQGAEKPYRLPFADGGEFSRAYQLYGKGDPPIATENCEPCLEANNIQLDAPKNFRRSFCHLFQSRLD
;
A
#
# COMPACT_ATOMS: atom_id res chain seq x y z
N MET A 1 10.60 -1.04 -24.38
CA MET A 1 9.24 -1.57 -24.22
C MET A 1 8.86 -1.30 -22.78
N ALA A 2 7.84 -0.49 -22.52
CA ALA A 2 7.39 -0.27 -21.15
C ALA A 2 6.88 -1.60 -20.60
N SER A 3 7.28 -1.97 -19.38
CA SER A 3 6.77 -3.17 -18.72
C SER A 3 5.26 -3.04 -18.58
N ASP A 4 4.49 -4.02 -19.06
CA ASP A 4 3.03 -4.05 -18.90
C ASP A 4 2.59 -4.33 -17.45
N ARG A 5 3.54 -4.56 -16.55
CA ARG A 5 3.30 -4.83 -15.14
C ARG A 5 3.00 -3.56 -14.37
N ILE A 6 2.03 -3.66 -13.47
CA ILE A 6 1.73 -2.61 -12.48
C ILE A 6 2.79 -2.72 -11.38
N GLU A 7 3.44 -1.61 -11.05
CA GLU A 7 4.36 -1.57 -9.93
C GLU A 7 3.65 -1.07 -8.67
N ILE A 8 3.83 -1.79 -7.57
CA ILE A 8 3.45 -1.36 -6.22
C ILE A 8 4.72 -1.27 -5.38
N ILE A 9 4.93 -0.12 -4.75
CA ILE A 9 6.03 0.16 -3.83
C ILE A 9 5.46 0.14 -2.41
N LEU A 10 5.93 -0.80 -1.59
CA LEU A 10 5.36 -1.07 -0.27
C LEU A 10 6.24 -0.47 0.83
N ASP A 11 5.60 0.29 1.71
CA ASP A 11 6.18 0.81 2.96
C ASP A 11 6.26 -0.27 4.06
N THR A 12 6.99 0.02 5.14
CA THR A 12 7.21 -0.84 6.30
C THR A 12 5.90 -1.30 6.94
N GLY A 13 4.93 -0.40 7.14
CA GLY A 13 3.67 -0.71 7.82
C GLY A 13 2.92 -1.88 7.16
N PRO A 14 2.49 -1.74 5.89
CA PRO A 14 1.82 -2.82 5.16
C PRO A 14 2.63 -4.12 5.10
N LEU A 15 3.95 -4.05 4.86
CA LEU A 15 4.82 -5.24 4.82
C LEU A 15 4.83 -5.98 6.15
N SER A 16 4.94 -5.24 7.26
CA SER A 16 4.90 -5.81 8.60
C SER A 16 3.53 -6.41 8.91
N HIS A 17 2.43 -5.75 8.51
CA HIS A 17 1.07 -6.25 8.64
C HIS A 17 0.88 -7.61 7.93
N PHE A 18 1.29 -7.73 6.67
CA PHE A 18 1.18 -8.99 5.93
C PHE A 18 2.06 -10.09 6.53
N SER A 19 3.25 -9.75 7.04
CA SER A 19 4.14 -10.70 7.72
C SER A 19 3.51 -11.24 9.00
N GLN A 20 3.03 -10.36 9.88
CA GLN A 20 2.54 -10.70 11.22
C GLN A 20 1.18 -11.41 11.21
N THR A 21 0.34 -11.13 10.22
CA THR A 21 -0.96 -11.79 10.07
C THR A 21 -0.90 -13.09 9.28
N SER A 22 0.31 -13.61 8.99
CA SER A 22 0.53 -14.78 8.14
C SER A 22 -0.17 -14.69 6.78
N SER A 23 -0.28 -13.48 6.24
CA SER A 23 -1.06 -13.18 5.02
C SER A 23 -0.17 -12.80 3.83
N LEU A 24 1.12 -13.13 3.92
CA LEU A 24 2.12 -12.87 2.87
C LEU A 24 1.76 -13.52 1.51
N TRP A 25 1.01 -14.62 1.55
CA TRP A 25 0.52 -15.33 0.36
C TRP A 25 -0.32 -14.44 -0.56
N ILE A 26 -0.95 -13.37 -0.04
CA ILE A 26 -1.71 -12.40 -0.84
C ILE A 26 -0.77 -11.63 -1.75
N LEU A 27 0.35 -11.13 -1.21
CA LEU A 27 1.38 -10.44 -1.99
C LEU A 27 2.03 -11.40 -3.00
N GLU A 28 2.31 -12.64 -2.59
CA GLU A 28 2.83 -13.66 -3.51
C GLU A 28 1.87 -13.94 -4.67
N LYS A 29 0.56 -13.99 -4.39
CA LYS A 29 -0.48 -14.15 -5.42
C LYS A 29 -0.46 -12.97 -6.39
N MET A 30 -0.40 -11.74 -5.90
CA MET A 30 -0.31 -10.54 -6.76
C MET A 30 0.94 -10.54 -7.64
N ALA A 31 2.09 -10.96 -7.11
CA ALA A 31 3.33 -11.04 -7.89
C ALA A 31 3.22 -12.01 -9.09
N LYS A 32 2.33 -13.01 -9.00
CA LYS A 32 2.03 -13.94 -10.10
C LYS A 32 1.08 -13.33 -11.13
N GLU A 33 0.19 -12.42 -10.72
CA GLU A 33 -0.81 -11.73 -11.56
C GLU A 33 -0.27 -10.47 -12.25
N SER A 34 0.98 -10.50 -12.72
CA SER A 34 1.63 -9.37 -13.42
C SER A 34 1.77 -8.07 -12.61
N VAL A 35 1.85 -8.16 -11.28
CA VAL A 35 2.25 -7.04 -10.41
C VAL A 35 3.72 -7.18 -10.06
N THR A 36 4.49 -6.11 -10.24
CA THR A 36 5.81 -5.98 -9.62
C THR A 36 5.63 -5.40 -8.23
N LEU A 37 6.00 -6.17 -7.22
CA LEU A 37 6.04 -5.69 -5.83
C LEU A 37 7.47 -5.29 -5.51
N SER A 38 7.66 -4.08 -5.02
CA SER A 38 8.98 -3.59 -4.62
C SER A 38 8.94 -2.84 -3.30
N THR A 39 10.10 -2.69 -2.67
CA THR A 39 10.29 -1.84 -1.49
C THR A 39 11.68 -1.20 -1.54
N THR A 40 12.01 -0.34 -0.59
CA THR A 40 13.31 0.37 -0.57
C THR A 40 14.27 -0.23 0.45
N ILE A 41 15.56 0.09 0.31
CA ILE A 41 16.57 -0.26 1.30
C ILE A 41 16.28 0.30 2.69
N ASP A 42 15.67 1.49 2.77
CA ASP A 42 15.31 2.13 4.06
C ASP A 42 14.18 1.37 4.74
N VAL A 43 13.14 0.98 3.99
CA VAL A 43 12.08 0.09 4.51
C VAL A 43 12.65 -1.26 4.95
N GLN A 44 13.58 -1.84 4.17
CA GLN A 44 14.23 -3.08 4.58
C GLN A 44 15.01 -2.90 5.90
N GLN A 45 15.67 -1.76 6.11
CA GLN A 45 16.37 -1.46 7.36
C GLN A 45 15.38 -1.37 8.53
N GLU A 46 14.25 -0.69 8.37
CA GLU A 46 13.18 -0.61 9.39
C GLU A 46 12.60 -1.99 9.71
N LEU A 47 12.35 -2.83 8.68
CA LEU A 47 11.88 -4.20 8.90
C LEU A 47 12.90 -5.05 9.69
N ASN A 48 14.19 -4.82 9.49
CA ASN A 48 15.27 -5.50 10.21
C ASN A 48 15.41 -5.08 11.69
N GLU A 49 14.73 -4.02 12.13
CA GLU A 49 14.68 -3.67 13.56
C GLU A 49 13.89 -4.71 14.38
N ARG A 50 13.00 -5.45 13.71
CA ARG A 50 12.20 -6.55 14.29
C ARG A 50 12.21 -7.79 13.38
N PRO A 51 13.37 -8.44 13.22
CA PRO A 51 13.55 -9.46 12.20
C PRO A 51 12.76 -10.74 12.47
N ASP A 52 12.42 -11.02 13.73
CA ASP A 52 11.57 -12.14 14.15
C ASP A 52 10.12 -11.96 13.71
N LEU A 53 9.57 -10.75 13.81
CA LEU A 53 8.21 -10.43 13.35
C LEU A 53 8.12 -10.31 11.83
N ASN A 54 9.21 -9.86 11.21
CA ASN A 54 9.29 -9.59 9.78
C ASN A 54 10.02 -10.68 8.99
N ALA A 55 10.34 -11.82 9.61
CA ALA A 55 11.15 -12.89 9.00
C ALA A 55 10.57 -13.35 7.66
N ASN A 56 9.25 -13.49 7.57
CA ASN A 56 8.58 -13.97 6.36
C ASN A 56 8.78 -12.99 5.20
N ILE A 57 8.61 -11.68 5.44
CA ILE A 57 8.76 -10.67 4.39
C ILE A 57 10.22 -10.39 4.04
N LEU A 58 11.13 -10.43 5.02
CA LEU A 58 12.58 -10.26 4.79
C LEU A 58 13.17 -11.36 3.89
N ASN A 59 12.56 -12.55 3.87
CA ASN A 59 12.98 -13.67 3.03
C ASN A 59 12.12 -13.84 1.76
N ALA A 60 11.20 -12.91 1.47
CA ALA A 60 10.29 -13.02 0.34
C ALA A 60 11.02 -12.79 -1.00
N GLN A 61 11.11 -13.82 -1.83
CA GLN A 61 11.81 -13.75 -3.12
C GLN A 61 11.05 -12.98 -4.21
N PHE A 62 9.75 -12.77 -4.03
CA PHE A 62 8.91 -12.04 -4.98
C PHE A 62 8.97 -10.51 -4.80
N LEU A 63 9.61 -10.03 -3.73
CA LEU A 63 9.71 -8.60 -3.41
C LEU A 63 11.03 -8.04 -3.95
N GLU A 64 10.94 -7.10 -4.88
CA GLU A 64 12.12 -6.41 -5.43
C GLU A 64 12.64 -5.36 -4.45
N LEU A 65 13.92 -5.44 -4.10
CA LEU A 65 14.58 -4.41 -3.29
C LEU A 65 15.14 -3.31 -4.20
N ARG A 66 14.67 -2.08 -4.03
CA ARG A 66 15.14 -0.90 -4.73
C ARG A 66 16.29 -0.26 -3.96
N SER A 67 17.45 -0.16 -4.61
CA SER A 67 18.49 0.75 -4.18
C SER A 67 18.08 2.19 -4.49
N LEU A 68 18.54 3.13 -3.65
CA LEU A 68 18.32 4.54 -3.86
C LEU A 68 19.58 5.13 -4.50
N ASP A 69 19.47 5.56 -5.75
CA ASP A 69 20.52 6.39 -6.34
C ASP A 69 20.55 7.77 -5.67
N TRP A 70 21.54 8.58 -6.04
CA TRP A 70 21.70 9.90 -5.46
C TRP A 70 20.46 10.80 -5.62
N GLU A 71 19.81 10.78 -6.79
CA GLU A 71 18.63 11.62 -7.05
C GLU A 71 17.45 11.20 -6.17
N THR A 72 17.21 9.89 -6.10
CA THR A 72 16.15 9.30 -5.27
C THR A 72 16.40 9.54 -3.79
N ARG A 73 17.64 9.35 -3.33
CA ARG A 73 18.02 9.60 -1.94
C ARG A 73 17.85 11.07 -1.56
N PHE A 74 18.24 11.98 -2.45
CA PHE A 74 18.09 13.41 -2.21
C PHE A 74 16.62 13.83 -2.14
N GLU A 75 15.76 13.27 -3.00
CA GLU A 75 14.33 13.54 -2.94
C GLU A 75 13.69 12.93 -1.69
N ALA A 76 14.07 11.70 -1.32
CA ALA A 76 13.62 11.05 -0.08
C ALA A 76 13.93 11.90 1.16
N LEU A 77 15.14 12.47 1.28
CA LEU A 77 15.51 13.34 2.39
C LEU A 77 14.60 14.57 2.52
N LYS A 78 14.27 15.23 1.41
CA LYS A 78 13.33 16.37 1.43
C LYS A 78 11.93 15.95 1.86
N LEU A 79 11.47 14.80 1.38
CA LEU A 79 10.14 14.28 1.72
C LEU A 79 10.09 13.88 3.19
N GLY A 80 11.16 13.32 3.74
CA GLY A 80 11.30 13.03 5.17
C GLY A 80 11.17 14.28 6.04
N ASP A 81 11.81 15.39 5.66
CA ASP A 81 11.64 16.68 6.36
C ASP A 81 10.19 17.18 6.34
N ILE A 82 9.47 16.96 5.23
CA ILE A 82 8.04 17.30 5.13
C ILE A 82 7.20 16.39 6.03
N LEU A 83 7.42 15.07 6.01
CA LEU A 83 6.69 14.11 6.88
C LEU A 83 6.85 14.45 8.36
N ALA A 84 8.09 14.71 8.79
CA ALA A 84 8.39 15.12 10.17
C ALA A 84 7.64 16.41 10.56
N SER A 85 7.54 17.38 9.63
CA SER A 85 6.79 18.61 9.87
C SER A 85 5.27 18.36 10.02
N GLN A 86 4.70 17.47 9.20
CA GLN A 86 3.26 17.15 9.21
C GLN A 86 2.83 16.42 10.49
N ARG A 87 3.76 15.69 11.13
CA ARG A 87 3.53 15.00 12.41
C ARG A 87 3.70 15.90 13.64
N GLY A 88 3.88 17.21 13.44
CA GLY A 88 3.95 18.20 14.53
C GLY A 88 5.38 18.66 14.87
N GLY A 89 6.35 18.46 13.98
CA GLY A 89 7.67 19.09 14.07
C GLY A 89 8.63 18.48 15.10
N TYR A 90 8.21 17.43 15.81
CA TYR A 90 9.13 16.60 16.57
C TYR A 90 9.76 15.62 15.58
N LYS A 91 11.07 15.75 15.32
CA LYS A 91 11.85 14.63 14.77
C LYS A 91 11.75 13.50 15.79
N ILE A 92 10.83 12.59 15.56
CA ILE A 92 10.67 11.39 16.36
C ILE A 92 11.88 10.55 15.96
N ALA A 93 12.97 10.58 16.74
CA ALA A 93 14.26 9.95 16.41
C ALA A 93 14.87 10.34 15.03
N GLU A 94 16.14 10.00 14.81
CA GLU A 94 16.73 10.03 13.46
C GLU A 94 16.26 8.77 12.72
N GLY A 95 15.76 8.92 11.48
CA GLY A 95 15.41 7.80 10.60
C GLY A 95 13.97 7.30 10.69
N GLN A 96 13.17 7.79 11.63
CA GLN A 96 11.73 7.50 11.65
C GLN A 96 11.09 8.28 10.49
N ASP A 97 10.55 7.58 9.51
CA ASP A 97 9.95 8.08 8.24
C ASP A 97 10.86 8.01 7.00
N ASP A 98 12.09 7.49 7.13
CA ASP A 98 12.99 7.28 5.97
C ASP A 98 12.40 6.22 5.01
N GLY A 99 11.79 5.16 5.53
CA GLY A 99 11.09 4.15 4.74
C GLY A 99 9.95 4.74 3.91
N GLU A 100 9.03 5.44 4.57
CA GLU A 100 7.87 6.05 3.93
C GLU A 100 8.29 7.13 2.89
N ALA A 101 9.24 7.99 3.26
CA ALA A 101 9.77 9.02 2.35
C ALA A 101 10.46 8.44 1.12
N SER A 102 11.24 7.37 1.31
CA SER A 102 11.94 6.71 0.20
C SER A 102 10.98 6.00 -0.75
N CYS A 103 9.91 5.36 -0.25
CA CYS A 103 8.85 4.79 -1.10
C CYS A 103 8.19 5.85 -1.99
N ILE A 104 7.83 7.00 -1.41
CA ILE A 104 7.23 8.13 -2.16
C ILE A 104 8.24 8.70 -3.18
N ALA A 105 9.52 8.83 -2.81
CA ALA A 105 10.56 9.32 -3.72
C ALA A 105 10.74 8.39 -4.94
N VAL A 106 10.85 7.08 -4.72
CA VAL A 106 10.94 6.09 -5.80
C VAL A 106 9.72 6.19 -6.71
N ALA A 107 8.52 6.23 -6.13
CA ALA A 107 7.28 6.33 -6.91
C ALA A 107 7.26 7.59 -7.78
N LEU A 108 7.62 8.76 -7.22
CA LEU A 108 7.63 10.03 -7.95
C LEU A 108 8.58 10.01 -9.14
N LEU A 109 9.79 9.50 -8.96
CA LEU A 109 10.79 9.46 -10.02
C LEU A 109 10.46 8.39 -11.08
N SER A 110 9.81 7.29 -10.68
CA SER A 110 9.35 6.23 -11.57
C SER A 110 8.12 6.60 -12.40
N GLN A 111 7.39 7.68 -12.09
CA GLN A 111 6.23 8.14 -12.88
C GLN A 111 6.56 8.44 -14.35
N ARG A 112 7.83 8.70 -14.67
CA ARG A 112 8.26 8.91 -16.07
C ARG A 112 8.21 7.65 -16.91
N SER A 113 8.30 6.49 -16.27
CA SER A 113 8.39 5.16 -16.92
C SER A 113 7.10 4.35 -16.76
N GLY A 114 6.18 4.79 -15.91
CA GLY A 114 4.92 4.10 -15.61
C GLY A 114 4.05 4.87 -14.62
N LEU A 115 3.06 4.21 -14.06
CA LEU A 115 2.21 4.77 -13.00
C LEU A 115 2.33 3.89 -11.76
N PRO A 116 3.42 4.01 -10.98
CA PRO A 116 3.59 3.21 -9.78
C PRO A 116 2.54 3.60 -8.73
N CYS A 117 2.10 2.61 -7.99
CA CYS A 117 1.27 2.77 -6.81
C CYS A 117 2.16 2.68 -5.57
N VAL A 118 1.91 3.50 -4.55
CA VAL A 118 2.50 3.30 -3.22
C VAL A 118 1.46 2.65 -2.29
N LEU A 119 1.91 1.77 -1.41
CA LEU A 119 1.10 1.16 -0.37
C LEU A 119 1.59 1.68 0.98
N ILE A 120 0.81 2.55 1.60
CA ILE A 120 1.15 3.30 2.81
C ILE A 120 -0.07 3.33 3.72
N ASP A 121 0.08 2.86 4.95
CA ASP A 121 -0.99 2.85 5.95
C ASP A 121 -1.04 4.14 6.78
N ASP A 122 0.11 4.80 6.99
CA ASP A 122 0.20 5.98 7.83
C ASP A 122 -0.54 7.20 7.25
N GLY A 123 -1.12 8.01 8.15
CA GLY A 123 -1.90 9.18 7.75
C GLY A 123 -1.06 10.32 7.15
N ALA A 124 0.19 10.49 7.58
CA ALA A 124 1.06 11.56 7.11
C ALA A 124 1.57 11.26 5.70
N GLY A 125 2.18 10.11 5.42
CA GLY A 125 2.65 9.86 4.06
C GLY A 125 1.54 9.54 3.07
N ARG A 126 0.36 9.06 3.49
CA ARG A 126 -0.81 9.11 2.58
C ARG A 126 -1.17 10.53 2.14
N ARG A 127 -1.13 11.48 3.08
CA ARG A 127 -1.36 12.90 2.76
C ARG A 127 -0.28 13.45 1.84
N LEU A 128 0.99 13.13 2.11
CA LEU A 128 2.11 13.54 1.27
C LEU A 128 2.05 12.92 -0.12
N ALA A 129 1.82 11.61 -0.24
CA ALA A 129 1.63 10.92 -1.51
C ALA A 129 0.53 11.56 -2.34
N ARG A 130 -0.58 11.94 -1.69
CA ARG A 130 -1.68 12.71 -2.32
C ARG A 130 -1.24 14.09 -2.79
N GLU A 131 -0.54 14.86 -1.97
CA GLU A 131 0.01 16.18 -2.34
C GLU A 131 0.98 16.09 -3.53
N LYS A 132 1.61 14.93 -3.69
CA LYS A 132 2.51 14.59 -4.80
C LYS A 132 1.81 13.91 -5.98
N ALA A 133 0.48 13.81 -5.95
CA ALA A 133 -0.34 13.18 -6.97
C ALA A 133 0.11 11.74 -7.28
N LEU A 134 0.45 10.94 -6.27
CA LEU A 134 0.68 9.51 -6.42
C LEU A 134 -0.63 8.74 -6.21
N VAL A 135 -0.73 7.58 -6.88
CA VAL A 135 -1.74 6.57 -6.49
C VAL A 135 -1.27 5.94 -5.20
N CYS A 136 -2.08 6.03 -4.14
CA CYS A 136 -1.70 5.61 -2.80
C CYS A 136 -2.80 4.76 -2.18
N LEU A 137 -2.51 3.49 -1.90
CA LEU A 137 -3.43 2.57 -1.23
C LEU A 137 -3.03 2.39 0.23
N THR A 138 -4.01 2.12 1.09
CA THR A 138 -3.78 1.42 2.36
C THR A 138 -3.83 -0.10 2.16
N THR A 139 -3.40 -0.86 3.16
CA THR A 139 -3.60 -2.32 3.23
C THR A 139 -5.09 -2.66 3.05
N LEU A 140 -5.99 -1.89 3.66
CA LEU A 140 -7.44 -2.11 3.54
C LEU A 140 -7.97 -1.83 2.13
N ASP A 141 -7.49 -0.75 1.50
CA ASP A 141 -7.86 -0.44 0.11
C ASP A 141 -7.39 -1.53 -0.85
N LEU A 142 -6.18 -2.05 -0.62
CA LEU A 142 -5.64 -3.15 -1.41
C LEU A 142 -6.50 -4.41 -1.27
N LEU A 143 -6.82 -4.84 -0.05
CA LEU A 143 -7.66 -6.02 0.18
C LEU A 143 -9.03 -5.87 -0.51
N ALA A 144 -9.67 -4.72 -0.39
CA ALA A 144 -10.94 -4.45 -1.05
C ALA A 144 -10.83 -4.48 -2.58
N CYS A 145 -9.74 -3.94 -3.14
CA CYS A 145 -9.48 -4.02 -4.59
C CYS A 145 -9.31 -5.48 -5.04
N LEU A 146 -8.54 -6.28 -4.32
CA LEU A 146 -8.30 -7.69 -4.68
C LEU A 146 -9.59 -8.52 -4.63
N VAL A 147 -10.50 -8.22 -3.70
CA VAL A 147 -11.83 -8.86 -3.66
C VAL A 147 -12.66 -8.48 -4.89
N ARG A 148 -12.71 -7.19 -5.26
CA ARG A 148 -13.47 -6.73 -6.44
C ARG A 148 -12.93 -7.26 -7.76
N LEU A 149 -11.63 -7.54 -7.81
CA LEU A 149 -10.97 -8.14 -8.96
C LEU A 149 -11.05 -9.67 -8.96
N GLU A 150 -11.76 -10.27 -8.00
CA GLU A 150 -11.88 -11.73 -7.82
C GLU A 150 -10.54 -12.45 -7.61
N ILE A 151 -9.48 -11.69 -7.27
CA ILE A 151 -8.15 -12.22 -6.93
C ILE A 151 -8.18 -12.77 -5.51
N LEU A 152 -8.91 -12.14 -4.60
CA LEU A 152 -9.05 -12.56 -3.22
C LEU A 152 -10.51 -12.90 -2.91
N SER A 153 -10.76 -13.97 -2.15
CA SER A 153 -12.12 -14.19 -1.67
C SER A 153 -12.46 -13.17 -0.59
N ARG A 154 -13.74 -12.85 -0.46
CA ARG A 154 -14.18 -11.96 0.62
C ARG A 154 -13.83 -12.52 2.00
N GLU A 155 -14.04 -13.81 2.21
CA GLU A 155 -13.76 -14.48 3.48
C GLU A 155 -12.27 -14.37 3.85
N ASP A 156 -11.38 -14.53 2.88
CA ASP A 156 -9.94 -14.34 3.10
C ASP A 156 -9.63 -12.90 3.52
N ALA A 157 -10.19 -11.91 2.84
CA ALA A 157 -9.98 -10.49 3.15
C ALA A 157 -10.49 -10.13 4.56
N GLU A 158 -11.70 -10.57 4.91
CA GLU A 158 -12.26 -10.40 6.27
C GLU A 158 -11.37 -11.05 7.32
N GLY A 159 -10.87 -12.26 7.05
CA GLY A 159 -9.95 -12.95 7.95
C GLY A 159 -8.63 -12.20 8.17
N VAL A 160 -8.08 -11.55 7.14
CA VAL A 160 -6.89 -10.68 7.30
C VAL A 160 -7.22 -9.50 8.21
N VAL A 161 -8.36 -8.84 7.96
CA VAL A 161 -8.81 -7.69 8.74
C VAL A 161 -9.02 -8.06 10.21
N ASP A 162 -9.69 -9.17 10.46
CA ASP A 162 -9.91 -9.66 11.82
C ASP A 162 -8.58 -9.91 12.54
N ARG A 163 -7.59 -10.48 11.83
CA ARG A 163 -6.24 -10.67 12.36
C ARG A 163 -5.58 -9.33 12.68
N LEU A 164 -5.60 -8.34 11.78
CA LEU A 164 -5.00 -7.02 12.03
C LEU A 164 -5.53 -6.34 13.30
N GLY A 165 -6.81 -6.55 13.61
CA GLY A 165 -7.44 -6.03 14.82
C GLY A 165 -7.03 -6.75 16.11
N GLN A 166 -6.33 -7.89 16.03
CA GLN A 166 -5.85 -8.62 17.20
C GLN A 166 -4.43 -8.17 17.62
N PRO A 167 -4.07 -8.32 18.91
CA PRO A 167 -2.69 -8.17 19.34
C PRO A 167 -1.75 -9.17 18.62
N HIS A 168 -0.55 -8.72 18.30
CA HIS A 168 0.48 -9.51 17.61
C HIS A 168 1.76 -9.64 18.44
N GLY A 169 2.67 -10.52 17.99
CA GLY A 169 3.95 -10.78 18.63
C GLY A 169 3.89 -11.75 19.82
N PRO A 170 5.04 -12.02 20.47
CA PRO A 170 5.10 -12.92 21.61
C PRO A 170 4.15 -12.42 22.72
N GLN A 171 3.18 -13.26 23.09
CA GLN A 171 2.21 -13.00 24.15
C GLN A 171 1.26 -11.80 23.91
N GLY A 172 1.09 -11.33 22.67
CA GLY A 172 0.20 -10.20 22.37
C GLY A 172 0.71 -8.86 22.91
N ALA A 173 2.04 -8.72 23.04
CA ALA A 173 2.68 -7.51 23.54
C ALA A 173 2.50 -6.30 22.61
N GLU A 174 2.24 -6.52 21.32
CA GLU A 174 2.05 -5.43 20.36
C GLU A 174 0.61 -4.93 20.36
N LYS A 175 0.48 -3.61 20.28
CA LYS A 175 -0.83 -2.99 20.14
C LYS A 175 -1.47 -3.44 18.83
N PRO A 176 -2.76 -3.78 18.84
CA PRO A 176 -3.48 -4.11 17.61
C PRO A 176 -3.45 -2.94 16.64
N TYR A 177 -3.48 -3.25 15.34
CA TYR A 177 -3.59 -2.24 14.32
C TYR A 177 -4.89 -1.45 14.49
N ARG A 178 -4.81 -0.13 14.39
CA ARG A 178 -5.97 0.73 14.60
C ARG A 178 -6.83 0.76 13.34
N LEU A 179 -7.80 -0.13 13.28
CA LEU A 179 -8.78 -0.18 12.22
C LEU A 179 -9.84 0.93 12.38
N PRO A 180 -10.41 1.44 11.27
CA PRO A 180 -11.51 2.41 11.30
C PRO A 180 -12.88 1.76 11.55
N PHE A 181 -12.92 0.46 11.79
CA PHE A 181 -14.10 -0.37 12.03
C PHE A 181 -13.76 -1.49 13.03
N ALA A 182 -14.77 -2.21 13.53
CA ALA A 182 -14.61 -3.21 14.59
C ALA A 182 -14.11 -4.58 14.09
N ASP A 183 -14.55 -5.03 12.91
CA ASP A 183 -14.29 -6.37 12.38
C ASP A 183 -14.32 -6.43 10.84
N GLY A 184 -13.98 -7.60 10.29
CA GLY A 184 -14.03 -7.90 8.86
C GLY A 184 -15.43 -7.73 8.25
N GLY A 185 -16.48 -8.03 9.01
CA GLY A 185 -17.86 -7.83 8.57
C GLY A 185 -18.22 -6.36 8.36
N GLU A 186 -17.72 -5.46 9.21
CA GLU A 186 -17.80 -4.00 9.04
C GLU A 186 -16.90 -3.49 7.92
N PHE A 187 -15.70 -4.05 7.75
CA PHE A 187 -14.83 -3.77 6.61
C PHE A 187 -15.56 -4.01 5.28
N SER A 188 -16.15 -5.19 5.10
CA SER A 188 -16.88 -5.50 3.87
C SER A 188 -18.07 -4.57 3.65
N ARG A 189 -18.69 -4.06 4.73
CA ARG A 189 -19.80 -3.09 4.61
C ARG A 189 -19.26 -1.74 4.16
N ALA A 190 -18.19 -1.27 4.79
CA ALA A 190 -17.52 -0.01 4.47
C ALA A 190 -17.04 0.02 3.01
N TYR A 191 -16.52 -1.11 2.52
CA TYR A 191 -16.08 -1.25 1.12
C TYR A 191 -17.15 -1.80 0.18
N GLN A 192 -18.40 -1.92 0.64
CA GLN A 192 -19.55 -2.38 -0.15
C GLN A 192 -19.30 -3.70 -0.89
N LEU A 193 -18.61 -4.64 -0.25
CA LEU A 193 -18.29 -5.97 -0.78
C LEU A 193 -19.49 -6.95 -0.67
N TYR A 194 -20.68 -6.46 -0.32
CA TYR A 194 -21.90 -7.26 -0.17
C TYR A 194 -22.81 -7.12 -1.40
N GLY A 195 -23.06 -8.24 -2.06
CA GLY A 195 -24.02 -8.36 -3.17
C GLY A 195 -23.36 -8.74 -4.49
N LYS A 196 -24.14 -9.40 -5.37
CA LYS A 196 -23.81 -9.58 -6.79
C LYS A 196 -24.14 -8.32 -7.61
N GLY A 197 -23.99 -7.14 -7.01
CA GLY A 197 -23.97 -5.93 -7.83
C GLY A 197 -22.67 -6.02 -8.60
N ASP A 198 -22.74 -5.96 -9.93
CA ASP A 198 -21.55 -6.01 -10.77
C ASP A 198 -20.47 -5.11 -10.16
N PRO A 199 -19.19 -5.56 -10.10
CA PRO A 199 -18.11 -4.64 -9.76
C PRO A 199 -18.31 -3.38 -10.62
N PRO A 200 -18.16 -2.17 -10.07
CA PRO A 200 -18.41 -0.95 -10.83
C PRO A 200 -17.70 -1.08 -12.17
N ILE A 201 -18.49 -1.00 -13.25
CA ILE A 201 -18.03 -1.34 -14.60
C ILE A 201 -16.76 -0.51 -14.87
N ALA A 202 -15.72 -1.13 -15.42
CA ALA A 202 -14.40 -0.54 -15.71
C ALA A 202 -14.43 0.73 -16.60
N THR A 203 -15.61 1.15 -17.06
CA THR A 203 -15.83 2.39 -17.82
C THR A 203 -16.38 3.53 -16.96
N GLU A 204 -16.85 3.24 -15.75
CA GLU A 204 -17.32 4.21 -14.79
C GLU A 204 -16.24 4.39 -13.72
N ASN A 205 -15.82 5.64 -13.55
CA ASN A 205 -15.04 6.10 -12.42
C ASN A 205 -15.56 5.38 -11.16
N CYS A 206 -14.77 4.52 -10.52
CA CYS A 206 -15.16 3.93 -9.25
C CYS A 206 -15.15 5.10 -8.25
N GLU A 207 -16.22 5.89 -8.18
CA GLU A 207 -16.36 7.06 -7.32
C GLU A 207 -15.96 6.74 -5.89
N PRO A 208 -16.36 5.58 -5.29
CA PRO A 208 -15.88 5.20 -3.97
C PRO A 208 -14.37 5.01 -3.90
N CYS A 209 -13.74 4.45 -4.94
CA CYS A 209 -12.30 4.30 -5.00
C CYS A 209 -11.61 5.65 -5.20
N LEU A 210 -12.16 6.52 -6.06
CA LEU A 210 -11.61 7.85 -6.31
C LEU A 210 -11.76 8.76 -5.09
N GLU A 211 -12.90 8.72 -4.41
CA GLU A 211 -13.16 9.43 -3.15
C GLU A 211 -12.26 8.87 -2.02
N ALA A 212 -12.14 7.55 -1.88
CA ALA A 212 -11.23 6.94 -0.91
C ALA A 212 -9.77 7.34 -1.17
N ASN A 213 -9.39 7.54 -2.44
CA ASN A 213 -8.07 8.01 -2.85
C ASN A 213 -7.99 9.54 -3.02
N ASN A 214 -9.06 10.29 -2.70
CA ASN A 214 -9.21 11.75 -2.92
C ASN A 214 -8.79 12.24 -4.33
N ILE A 215 -8.99 11.41 -5.34
CA ILE A 215 -8.83 11.81 -6.74
C ILE A 215 -10.11 12.55 -7.14
N GLN A 216 -10.01 13.87 -7.33
CA GLN A 216 -11.17 14.66 -7.73
C GLN A 216 -11.67 14.23 -9.12
N LEU A 217 -13.00 14.26 -9.29
CA LEU A 217 -13.66 13.93 -10.57
C LEU A 217 -13.29 14.87 -11.72
N ASP A 218 -12.57 15.96 -11.48
CA ASP A 218 -12.03 16.89 -12.47
C ASP A 218 -10.51 16.72 -12.71
N ALA A 219 -9.83 15.84 -11.96
CA ALA A 219 -8.43 15.51 -12.19
C ALA A 219 -8.22 15.03 -13.65
N PRO A 220 -7.03 15.27 -14.25
CA PRO A 220 -6.75 14.85 -15.62
C PRO A 220 -7.07 13.36 -15.81
N LYS A 221 -7.63 12.95 -16.95
CA LYS A 221 -8.16 11.57 -17.17
C LYS A 221 -7.16 10.45 -16.84
N ASN A 222 -5.86 10.72 -16.96
CA ASN A 222 -4.76 9.85 -16.60
C ASN A 222 -4.63 9.59 -15.08
N PHE A 223 -5.17 10.46 -14.22
CA PHE A 223 -5.18 10.34 -12.76
C PHE A 223 -6.42 9.64 -12.20
N ARG A 224 -7.52 9.54 -12.97
CA ARG A 224 -8.78 8.90 -12.53
C ARG A 224 -8.75 7.37 -12.56
N ARG A 225 -7.58 6.78 -12.75
CA ARG A 225 -7.45 5.33 -12.72
C ARG A 225 -7.28 4.92 -11.26
N SER A 226 -8.38 4.48 -10.63
CA SER A 226 -8.29 3.71 -9.39
C SER A 226 -7.37 2.51 -9.60
N PHE A 227 -6.78 1.95 -8.54
CA PHE A 227 -6.00 0.73 -8.69
C PHE A 227 -6.80 -0.38 -9.40
N CYS A 228 -8.11 -0.50 -9.14
CA CYS A 228 -9.00 -1.40 -9.89
C CYS A 228 -9.00 -1.10 -11.40
N HIS A 229 -9.05 0.18 -11.80
CA HIS A 229 -8.94 0.60 -13.21
C HIS A 229 -7.55 0.32 -13.81
N LEU A 230 -6.47 0.55 -13.04
CA LEU A 230 -5.11 0.19 -13.46
C LEU A 230 -5.01 -1.31 -13.71
N PHE A 231 -5.55 -2.13 -12.81
CA PHE A 231 -5.56 -3.59 -12.91
C PHE A 231 -6.43 -4.11 -14.05
N GLN A 232 -7.69 -3.68 -14.14
CA GLN A 232 -8.62 -4.12 -15.19
C GLN A 232 -8.09 -3.79 -16.58
N SER A 233 -7.54 -2.59 -16.80
CA SER A 233 -6.98 -2.19 -18.09
C SER A 233 -5.76 -3.02 -18.56
N ARG A 234 -5.27 -3.92 -17.71
CA ARG A 234 -4.12 -4.80 -17.96
C ARG A 234 -4.49 -6.29 -17.98
N LEU A 235 -5.70 -6.65 -17.54
CA LEU A 235 -6.23 -8.01 -17.60
C LEU A 235 -6.96 -8.31 -18.92
N ASP A 236 -7.44 -7.26 -19.61
CA ASP A 236 -7.99 -7.30 -20.97
C ASP A 236 -6.89 -7.23 -22.05
#